data_AF-A0A932J2X0-F1
#
_entry.id   AF-A0A932J2X0-F1
#
_cell.length_a   1.000
_cell.length_b   1.000
_cell.length_c   1.000
_cell.angle_alpha   90.00
_cell.angle_beta   90.00
_cell.angle_gamma   90.00
#
_symmetry.space_group_name_H-M   'P 1'
#
loop_
_entity.id
_entity.type
_entity.pdbx_description
1 polymer ?
#
loop_
_entity_poly.entity_id
_entity_poly.type
_entity_poly.pdbx_seq_one_letter_code
_entity_poly.pdbx_strand_id
1 'polypeptide(L)'
;MAYQQVAQDSALAAKVAASGGVYFAGGDQGRITQALNLPDGTQSALLKAVWQVYQKGGVIAGSSAGAAIMSSTMFYDAQAVLPTLHNGVTDGKEIAPGLGFIGDEVFIDQHAIIRGRFARMLPVMLKKNYKLGLGIDENTAMWVKGRREVEIIGYKGAILLDLSGASVDAKQSAFNLSNAKISYLDTGDKFDLVKKQLTPAADKEALDISKPYFSTPRFFPDILGNTAVVDLLQDLIDNKQEKVLGLAFAEPRLGTTLEQAGFEFSFSRTPESRGYFSAALGGENYTVWNVRLDVRPILLKPSLYRYR
;
A
#
# COMPACT_ATOMS: atom_id res chain seq x y z
N MET A 1 -16.21 -9.32 31.03
CA MET A 1 -17.17 -8.30 30.56
C MET A 1 -17.28 -8.43 29.05
N ALA A 2 -18.48 -8.35 28.48
CA ALA A 2 -18.62 -8.33 27.02
C ALA A 2 -17.95 -7.07 26.48
N TYR A 3 -17.20 -7.16 25.38
CA TYR A 3 -16.44 -6.02 24.84
C TYR A 3 -17.35 -4.81 24.56
N GLN A 4 -18.64 -5.02 24.23
CA GLN A 4 -19.62 -3.95 24.05
C GLN A 4 -19.88 -3.14 25.32
N GLN A 5 -19.88 -3.78 26.50
CA GLN A 5 -20.04 -3.08 27.77
C GLN A 5 -18.82 -2.20 28.05
N VAL A 6 -17.62 -2.72 27.79
CA VAL A 6 -16.36 -1.98 27.94
C VAL A 6 -16.31 -0.79 26.97
N ALA A 7 -16.77 -0.97 25.73
CA ALA A 7 -16.84 0.08 24.72
C ALA A 7 -17.78 1.24 25.08
N GLN A 8 -18.74 0.99 25.98
CA GLN A 8 -19.71 1.96 26.48
C GLN A 8 -19.42 2.45 27.91
N ASP A 9 -18.32 2.00 28.53
CA ASP A 9 -17.94 2.44 29.87
C ASP A 9 -17.50 3.92 29.85
N SER A 10 -18.29 4.77 30.48
CA SER A 10 -18.05 6.22 30.53
C SER A 10 -16.79 6.59 31.32
N ALA A 11 -16.44 5.83 32.36
CA ALA A 11 -15.24 6.08 33.14
C ALA A 11 -13.97 5.72 32.34
N LEU A 12 -14.04 4.64 31.55
CA LEU A 12 -12.96 4.29 30.63
C LEU A 12 -12.86 5.29 29.47
N ALA A 13 -13.98 5.72 28.88
CA ALA A 13 -14.01 6.74 27.84
C ALA A 13 -13.40 8.06 28.33
N ALA A 14 -13.71 8.49 29.56
CA ALA A 14 -13.10 9.68 30.16
C ALA A 14 -11.57 9.55 30.32
N LYS A 15 -11.07 8.37 30.73
CA LYS A 15 -9.62 8.10 30.80
C LYS A 15 -8.95 8.16 29.43
N VAL A 16 -9.58 7.60 28.39
CA VAL A 16 -9.09 7.68 27.01
C VAL A 16 -9.09 9.14 26.54
N ALA A 17 -10.19 9.87 26.72
CA ALA A 17 -10.31 11.27 26.32
C ALA A 17 -9.27 12.17 27.01
N ALA A 18 -8.80 11.81 28.21
CA ALA A 18 -7.75 12.54 28.93
C ALA A 18 -6.32 12.21 28.46
N SER A 19 -6.11 11.17 27.65
CA SER A 19 -4.76 10.78 27.20
C SER A 19 -4.17 11.75 26.17
N GLY A 20 -2.86 11.62 25.93
CA GLY A 20 -2.14 12.32 24.85
C GLY A 20 -2.08 11.53 23.54
N GLY A 21 -2.52 10.27 23.55
CA GLY A 21 -2.51 9.41 22.37
C GLY A 21 -3.15 8.05 22.61
N VAL A 22 -3.45 7.35 21.51
CA VAL A 22 -4.05 6.02 21.48
C VAL A 22 -3.27 5.17 20.48
N TYR A 23 -2.89 3.95 20.90
CA TYR A 23 -2.18 3.00 20.04
C TYR A 23 -3.04 1.76 19.80
N PHE A 24 -3.30 1.46 18.53
CA PHE A 24 -3.99 0.26 18.07
C PHE A 24 -2.97 -0.83 17.73
N ALA A 25 -2.97 -1.91 18.52
CA ALA A 25 -2.14 -3.07 18.24
C ALA A 25 -2.60 -3.81 16.95
N GLY A 26 -1.75 -4.71 16.48
CA GLY A 26 -2.10 -5.66 15.42
C GLY A 26 -3.12 -6.71 15.87
N GLY A 27 -3.54 -7.56 14.93
CA GLY A 27 -4.55 -8.57 15.16
C GLY A 27 -5.54 -8.61 14.00
N ASP A 28 -6.82 -8.47 14.33
CA ASP A 28 -7.92 -8.49 13.36
C ASP A 28 -8.61 -7.13 13.35
N GLN A 29 -8.55 -6.43 12.22
CA GLN A 29 -9.13 -5.10 12.04
C GLN A 29 -10.67 -5.11 12.12
N GLY A 30 -11.31 -6.22 11.76
CA GLY A 30 -12.74 -6.43 11.93
C GLY A 30 -13.15 -6.47 13.40
N ARG A 31 -12.35 -7.13 14.25
CA ARG A 31 -12.57 -7.09 15.71
C ARG A 31 -12.39 -5.69 16.29
N ILE A 32 -11.43 -4.91 15.79
CA ILE A 32 -11.23 -3.52 16.23
C ILE A 32 -12.48 -2.68 15.92
N THR A 33 -12.96 -2.71 14.68
CA THR A 33 -14.13 -1.91 14.28
C THR A 33 -15.43 -2.42 14.91
N GLN A 34 -15.61 -3.73 15.07
CA GLN A 34 -16.76 -4.32 15.75
C GLN A 34 -16.79 -3.97 17.25
N ALA A 35 -15.62 -3.84 17.89
CA ALA A 35 -15.56 -3.46 19.29
C ALA A 35 -15.83 -1.97 19.52
N LEU A 36 -15.45 -1.12 18.57
CA LEU A 36 -15.51 0.34 18.71
C LEU A 36 -16.76 0.97 18.08
N ASN A 37 -17.46 0.26 17.22
CA ASN A 37 -18.77 0.66 16.72
C ASN A 37 -19.89 -0.13 17.41
N LEU A 38 -21.05 0.49 17.49
CA LEU A 38 -22.29 -0.15 17.91
C LEU A 38 -22.89 -0.99 16.76
N PRO A 39 -23.80 -1.93 17.07
CA PRO A 39 -24.46 -2.76 16.04
C PRO A 39 -25.22 -1.96 14.97
N ASP A 40 -25.64 -0.74 15.28
CA ASP A 40 -26.30 0.19 14.35
C ASP A 40 -25.30 1.01 13.49
N GLY A 41 -24.00 0.76 13.64
CA GLY A 41 -22.92 1.45 12.93
C GLY A 41 -22.49 2.77 13.57
N THR A 42 -23.12 3.21 14.66
CA THR A 42 -22.73 4.44 15.34
C THR A 42 -21.50 4.24 16.24
N GLN A 43 -20.80 5.33 16.55
CA GLN A 43 -19.59 5.26 17.37
C GLN A 43 -19.91 4.93 18.83
N SER A 44 -19.14 4.02 19.43
CA SER A 44 -19.19 3.77 20.87
C SER A 44 -18.67 4.96 21.70
N ALA A 45 -18.91 4.95 23.01
CA ALA A 45 -18.34 5.96 23.91
C ALA A 45 -16.80 5.98 23.84
N LEU A 46 -16.16 4.82 23.76
CA LEU A 46 -14.70 4.73 23.57
C LEU A 46 -14.26 5.32 22.23
N LEU A 47 -14.93 4.99 21.12
CA LEU A 47 -14.52 5.51 19.82
C LEU A 47 -14.67 7.04 19.75
N LYS A 48 -15.73 7.59 20.34
CA LYS A 48 -15.89 9.04 20.49
C LYS A 48 -14.73 9.65 21.28
N ALA A 49 -14.30 9.02 22.37
CA ALA A 49 -13.16 9.47 23.15
C ALA A 49 -11.83 9.41 22.37
N VAL A 50 -11.62 8.35 21.57
CA VAL A 50 -10.45 8.25 20.68
C VAL A 50 -10.44 9.40 19.67
N TRP A 51 -11.58 9.69 19.04
CA TRP A 51 -11.72 10.84 18.13
C TRP A 51 -11.47 12.18 18.83
N GLN A 52 -11.93 12.35 20.08
CA GLN A 52 -11.62 13.54 20.87
C GLN A 52 -10.11 13.69 21.10
N VAL A 53 -9.39 12.60 21.39
CA VAL A 53 -7.92 12.62 21.51
C VAL A 53 -7.29 13.14 20.23
N TYR A 54 -7.72 12.62 19.07
CA TYR A 54 -7.20 13.07 17.79
C TYR A 54 -7.51 14.55 17.51
N GLN A 55 -8.76 14.97 17.72
CA GLN A 55 -9.23 16.33 17.43
C GLN A 55 -8.58 17.40 18.29
N LYS A 56 -8.15 17.08 19.52
CA LYS A 56 -7.41 18.00 20.39
C LYS A 56 -5.88 17.99 20.16
N GLY A 57 -5.41 17.27 19.13
CA GLY A 57 -3.99 17.21 18.76
C GLY A 57 -3.19 16.04 19.35
N GLY A 58 -3.86 15.06 19.96
CA GLY A 58 -3.23 13.82 20.41
C GLY A 58 -2.92 12.88 19.24
N VAL A 59 -2.01 11.94 19.48
CA VAL A 59 -1.53 11.01 18.44
C VAL A 59 -2.38 9.74 18.41
N ILE A 60 -2.90 9.39 17.23
CA ILE A 60 -3.46 8.06 16.97
C ILE A 60 -2.46 7.28 16.14
N ALA A 61 -2.03 6.14 16.66
CA ALA A 61 -1.07 5.26 16.01
C ALA A 61 -1.62 3.84 15.92
N GLY A 62 -1.16 3.06 14.94
CA GLY A 62 -1.56 1.67 14.82
C GLY A 62 -0.62 0.87 13.94
N SER A 63 -0.50 -0.42 14.24
CA SER A 63 0.34 -1.36 13.50
C SER A 63 -0.48 -2.54 12.97
N SER A 64 -0.17 -3.01 11.77
CA SER A 64 -0.91 -4.08 11.08
C SER A 64 -2.42 -3.78 11.04
N ALA A 65 -3.28 -4.57 11.67
CA ALA A 65 -4.71 -4.26 11.80
C ALA A 65 -5.02 -2.82 12.26
N GLY A 66 -4.21 -2.28 13.19
CA GLY A 66 -4.32 -0.90 13.64
C GLY A 66 -3.98 0.14 12.56
N ALA A 67 -3.17 -0.20 11.57
CA ALA A 67 -2.91 0.66 10.40
C ALA A 67 -4.04 0.55 9.37
N ALA A 68 -4.59 -0.65 9.16
CA ALA A 68 -5.65 -0.90 8.18
C ALA A 68 -6.94 -0.10 8.48
N ILE A 69 -7.26 0.11 9.76
CA ILE A 69 -8.43 0.91 10.17
C ILE A 69 -8.28 2.42 9.95
N MET A 70 -7.09 2.92 9.56
CA MET A 70 -6.83 4.37 9.50
C MET A 70 -7.55 5.04 8.32
N SER A 71 -7.77 4.34 7.21
CA SER A 71 -8.61 4.80 6.09
C SER A 71 -10.09 4.53 6.34
N SER A 72 -10.97 5.26 5.65
CA SER A 72 -12.43 5.08 5.80
C SER A 72 -12.94 3.78 5.18
N THR A 73 -12.19 3.19 4.25
CA THR A 73 -12.33 1.79 3.84
C THR A 73 -11.13 0.98 4.30
N MET A 74 -11.35 -0.24 4.77
CA MET A 74 -10.31 -1.20 5.13
C MET A 74 -10.59 -2.57 4.51
N PHE A 75 -9.56 -3.39 4.40
CA PHE A 75 -9.72 -4.81 4.18
C PHE A 75 -10.34 -5.47 5.41
N TYR A 76 -11.34 -6.34 5.23
CA TYR A 76 -11.99 -7.10 6.31
C TYR A 76 -11.56 -8.57 6.25
N ASP A 77 -12.26 -9.40 5.47
CA ASP A 77 -11.88 -10.78 5.18
C ASP A 77 -11.17 -10.86 3.82
N ALA A 78 -9.96 -10.29 3.77
CA ALA A 78 -9.24 -10.13 2.52
C ALA A 78 -8.74 -11.46 1.97
N GLN A 79 -8.98 -11.68 0.68
CA GLN A 79 -8.32 -12.75 -0.05
C GLN A 79 -6.79 -12.50 -0.14
N ALA A 80 -6.07 -13.53 -0.57
CA ALA A 80 -4.69 -13.37 -1.03
C ALA A 80 -4.64 -12.45 -2.26
N VAL A 81 -3.45 -11.90 -2.56
CA VAL A 81 -3.27 -10.85 -3.56
C VAL A 81 -3.79 -11.24 -4.95
N LEU A 82 -3.39 -12.40 -5.47
CA LEU A 82 -3.81 -12.88 -6.79
C LEU A 82 -5.33 -13.11 -6.89
N PRO A 83 -5.99 -13.83 -5.96
CA PRO A 83 -7.44 -13.91 -5.93
C PRO A 83 -8.13 -12.54 -5.90
N THR A 84 -7.62 -11.56 -5.15
CA THR A 84 -8.18 -10.20 -5.15
C THR A 84 -8.10 -9.54 -6.52
N LEU A 85 -7.01 -9.74 -7.26
CA LEU A 85 -6.89 -9.23 -8.64
C LEU A 85 -7.86 -9.96 -9.59
N HIS A 86 -8.06 -11.27 -9.44
CA HIS A 86 -8.97 -12.02 -10.30
C HIS A 86 -10.45 -11.75 -10.01
N ASN A 87 -10.83 -11.72 -8.73
CA ASN A 87 -12.22 -11.71 -8.30
C ASN A 87 -12.72 -10.31 -7.90
N GLY A 88 -11.82 -9.36 -7.73
CA GLY A 88 -12.13 -8.06 -7.13
C GLY A 88 -12.43 -8.18 -5.63
N VAL A 89 -13.22 -7.23 -5.14
CA VAL A 89 -13.61 -7.12 -3.72
C VAL A 89 -15.08 -6.74 -3.59
N THR A 90 -15.74 -7.18 -2.52
CA THR A 90 -17.13 -6.89 -2.20
C THR A 90 -17.25 -6.18 -0.84
N ASP A 91 -18.10 -5.14 -0.78
CA ASP A 91 -18.41 -4.45 0.48
C ASP A 91 -19.13 -5.41 1.44
N GLY A 92 -18.71 -5.43 2.71
CA GLY A 92 -19.22 -6.34 3.73
C GLY A 92 -18.61 -7.75 3.69
N LYS A 93 -17.69 -8.03 2.76
CA LYS A 93 -16.95 -9.29 2.68
C LYS A 93 -15.45 -9.04 2.68
N GLU A 94 -14.84 -8.75 1.52
CA GLU A 94 -13.41 -8.50 1.44
C GLU A 94 -13.02 -7.10 1.96
N ILE A 95 -13.93 -6.13 1.88
CA ILE A 95 -13.72 -4.76 2.38
C ILE A 95 -14.89 -4.30 3.26
N ALA A 96 -14.62 -3.42 4.23
CA ALA A 96 -15.60 -2.85 5.14
C ALA A 96 -15.21 -1.41 5.54
N PRO A 97 -16.09 -0.64 6.19
CA PRO A 97 -15.72 0.65 6.77
C PRO A 97 -14.58 0.51 7.80
N GLY A 98 -13.56 1.35 7.66
CA GLY A 98 -12.53 1.54 8.68
C GLY A 98 -12.95 2.61 9.70
N LEU A 99 -11.99 3.09 10.50
CA LEU A 99 -12.21 4.19 11.43
C LEU A 99 -11.90 5.57 10.86
N GLY A 100 -11.20 5.68 9.72
CA GLY A 100 -11.17 6.92 8.92
C GLY A 100 -10.32 8.09 9.45
N PHE A 101 -9.36 7.86 10.34
CA PHE A 101 -8.51 8.91 10.91
C PHE A 101 -7.68 9.70 9.87
N ILE A 102 -7.32 9.09 8.73
CA ILE A 102 -6.58 9.75 7.63
C ILE A 102 -7.50 10.51 6.65
N GLY A 103 -8.82 10.42 6.84
CA GLY A 103 -9.85 10.95 5.95
C GLY A 103 -10.22 10.01 4.81
N ASP A 104 -11.06 10.50 3.90
CA ASP A 104 -11.70 9.70 2.85
C ASP A 104 -10.89 9.57 1.56
N GLU A 105 -9.76 10.29 1.46
CA GLU A 105 -9.07 10.46 0.17
C GLU A 105 -7.89 9.52 -0.04
N VAL A 106 -7.50 8.82 1.03
CA VAL A 106 -6.31 7.97 1.06
C VAL A 106 -6.67 6.57 1.54
N PHE A 107 -6.35 5.57 0.74
CA PHE A 107 -6.50 4.18 1.12
C PHE A 107 -5.22 3.65 1.76
N ILE A 108 -5.32 2.99 2.93
CA ILE A 108 -4.18 2.39 3.63
C ILE A 108 -4.21 0.86 3.49
N ASP A 109 -3.05 0.28 3.21
CA ASP A 109 -2.79 -1.13 3.51
C ASP A 109 -1.41 -1.31 4.15
N GLN A 110 -1.14 -2.50 4.65
CA GLN A 110 0.03 -2.83 5.46
C GLN A 110 0.67 -4.14 5.00
N HIS A 111 1.98 -4.28 5.27
CA HIS A 111 2.85 -5.32 4.70
C HIS A 111 2.88 -5.24 3.17
N ALA A 112 2.95 -4.01 2.66
CA ALA A 112 2.77 -3.72 1.23
C ALA A 112 3.85 -4.33 0.34
N ILE A 113 5.10 -4.38 0.81
CA ILE A 113 6.25 -4.84 0.03
C ILE A 113 6.53 -6.31 0.36
N ILE A 114 6.72 -6.64 1.64
CA ILE A 114 7.08 -7.99 2.12
C ILE A 114 6.09 -9.09 1.68
N ARG A 115 4.82 -8.73 1.43
CA ARG A 115 3.74 -9.65 1.00
C ARG A 115 3.13 -9.29 -0.36
N GLY A 116 3.75 -8.39 -1.12
CA GLY A 116 3.23 -7.93 -2.42
C GLY A 116 1.84 -7.28 -2.36
N ARG A 117 1.40 -6.82 -1.18
CA ARG A 117 0.04 -6.32 -0.97
C ARG A 117 -0.25 -5.00 -1.68
N PHE A 118 0.76 -4.27 -2.17
CA PHE A 118 0.55 -3.10 -3.02
C PHE A 118 -0.39 -3.40 -4.21
N ALA A 119 -0.31 -4.61 -4.78
CA ALA A 119 -1.12 -4.97 -5.94
C ALA A 119 -2.61 -5.13 -5.60
N ARG A 120 -2.95 -5.73 -4.45
CA ARG A 120 -4.35 -5.89 -4.05
C ARG A 120 -5.04 -4.58 -3.66
N MET A 121 -4.27 -3.51 -3.42
CA MET A 121 -4.84 -2.19 -3.20
C MET A 121 -5.53 -1.66 -4.46
N LEU A 122 -5.03 -2.01 -5.66
CA LEU A 122 -5.49 -1.42 -6.93
C LEU A 122 -7.00 -1.68 -7.19
N PRO A 123 -7.54 -2.91 -7.07
CA PRO A 123 -8.98 -3.14 -7.22
C PRO A 123 -9.84 -2.38 -6.20
N VAL A 124 -9.39 -2.26 -4.94
CA VAL A 124 -10.11 -1.51 -3.90
C VAL A 124 -10.14 -0.04 -4.24
N MET A 125 -8.99 0.53 -4.61
CA MET A 125 -8.88 1.93 -4.95
C MET A 125 -9.75 2.29 -6.16
N LEU A 126 -9.78 1.46 -7.19
CA LEU A 126 -10.68 1.64 -8.33
C LEU A 126 -12.15 1.55 -7.91
N LYS A 127 -12.55 0.52 -7.16
CA LYS A 127 -13.93 0.32 -6.72
C LYS A 127 -14.46 1.46 -5.87
N LYS A 128 -13.61 2.00 -4.97
CA LYS A 128 -13.97 3.05 -4.02
C LYS A 128 -13.54 4.45 -4.48
N ASN A 129 -13.04 4.57 -5.72
CA ASN A 129 -12.57 5.81 -6.35
C ASN A 129 -11.46 6.56 -5.57
N TYR A 130 -10.64 5.85 -4.80
CA TYR A 130 -9.44 6.44 -4.20
C TYR A 130 -8.43 6.83 -5.27
N LYS A 131 -7.92 8.05 -5.19
CA LYS A 131 -6.82 8.50 -6.07
C LYS A 131 -5.45 8.21 -5.47
N LEU A 132 -5.31 8.26 -4.14
CA LEU A 132 -4.06 7.98 -3.45
C LEU A 132 -4.19 6.75 -2.57
N GLY A 133 -3.17 5.90 -2.63
CA GLY A 133 -3.02 4.72 -1.79
C GLY A 133 -1.65 4.71 -1.16
N LEU A 134 -1.57 4.39 0.13
CA LEU A 134 -0.33 4.28 0.88
C LEU A 134 -0.21 2.87 1.46
N GLY A 135 0.76 2.13 0.98
CA GLY A 135 1.12 0.80 1.45
C GLY A 135 2.34 0.88 2.37
N ILE A 136 2.14 0.62 3.66
CA ILE A 136 3.22 0.68 4.67
C ILE A 136 3.81 -0.72 4.84
N ASP A 137 5.14 -0.84 4.87
CA ASP A 137 5.78 -2.14 5.06
C ASP A 137 6.20 -2.43 6.50
N GLU A 138 6.73 -3.63 6.74
CA GLU A 138 7.14 -4.05 8.09
C GLU A 138 8.25 -3.14 8.64
N ASN A 139 8.24 -2.97 9.97
CA ASN A 139 9.17 -2.09 10.69
C ASN A 139 9.24 -0.66 10.11
N THR A 140 8.12 -0.15 9.59
CA THR A 140 7.99 1.20 9.02
C THR A 140 6.69 1.85 9.50
N ALA A 141 6.75 3.17 9.71
CA ALA A 141 5.61 4.02 10.01
C ALA A 141 5.51 5.16 8.99
N MET A 142 4.27 5.55 8.69
CA MET A 142 3.96 6.81 8.04
C MET A 142 3.42 7.78 9.09
N TRP A 143 4.22 8.78 9.42
CA TRP A 143 3.80 9.81 10.35
C TRP A 143 3.10 10.93 9.61
N VAL A 144 1.76 10.97 9.71
CA VAL A 144 0.95 12.05 9.15
C VAL A 144 0.90 13.21 10.12
N LYS A 145 1.57 14.31 9.78
CA LYS A 145 1.63 15.54 10.57
C LYS A 145 0.51 16.50 10.19
N GLY A 146 0.43 17.61 10.92
CA GLY A 146 -0.40 18.74 10.54
C GLY A 146 -0.17 19.17 9.08
N ARG A 147 -1.23 19.67 8.42
CA ARG A 147 -1.25 20.01 6.99
C ARG A 147 -1.10 18.82 6.02
N ARG A 148 -1.30 17.58 6.51
CA ARG A 148 -1.28 16.35 5.70
C ARG A 148 0.07 16.03 5.04
N GLU A 149 1.17 16.43 5.67
CA GLU A 149 2.51 15.94 5.31
C GLU A 149 2.71 14.56 5.94
N VAL A 150 3.12 13.58 5.13
CA VAL A 150 3.52 12.24 5.56
C VAL A 150 5.03 12.21 5.63
N GLU A 151 5.62 11.71 6.72
CA GLU A 151 7.04 11.38 6.81
C GLU A 151 7.21 9.87 6.99
N ILE A 152 8.13 9.28 6.23
CA ILE A 152 8.48 7.86 6.36
C ILE A 152 9.53 7.69 7.45
N ILE A 153 9.25 6.78 8.39
CA ILE A 153 10.13 6.45 9.51
C ILE A 153 10.27 4.93 9.58
N GLY A 154 11.50 4.42 9.66
CA GLY A 154 11.76 3.00 9.91
C GLY A 154 12.61 2.33 8.84
N TYR A 155 12.64 1.01 8.82
CA TYR A 155 13.67 0.27 8.10
C TYR A 155 13.36 0.00 6.62
N LYS A 156 12.10 -0.27 6.26
CA LYS A 156 11.75 -0.73 4.91
C LYS A 156 11.21 0.36 4.01
N GLY A 157 10.34 1.23 4.50
CA GLY A 157 9.68 2.23 3.68
C GLY A 157 8.28 1.84 3.22
N ALA A 158 7.85 2.48 2.14
CA ALA A 158 6.45 2.53 1.75
C ALA A 158 6.25 2.63 0.24
N ILE A 159 5.10 2.12 -0.20
CA ILE A 159 4.61 2.27 -1.56
C ILE A 159 3.52 3.36 -1.59
N LEU A 160 3.69 4.35 -2.46
CA LEU A 160 2.66 5.30 -2.83
C LEU A 160 2.10 4.91 -4.20
N LEU A 161 0.77 4.78 -4.27
CA LEU A 161 0.01 4.55 -5.49
C LEU A 161 -0.79 5.82 -5.82
N ASP A 162 -0.68 6.30 -7.05
CA ASP A 162 -1.52 7.38 -7.57
C ASP A 162 -2.28 6.91 -8.82
N LEU A 163 -3.61 6.88 -8.70
CA LEU A 163 -4.54 6.49 -9.76
C LEU A 163 -5.21 7.70 -10.42
N SER A 164 -4.74 8.92 -10.18
CA SER A 164 -5.34 10.14 -10.74
C SER A 164 -5.36 10.16 -12.27
N GLY A 165 -4.36 9.54 -12.91
CA GLY A 165 -4.29 9.39 -14.37
C GLY A 165 -4.63 8.00 -14.88
N ALA A 166 -5.07 7.09 -14.00
CA ALA A 166 -5.25 5.69 -14.37
C ALA A 166 -6.59 5.44 -15.08
N SER A 167 -6.60 4.43 -15.96
CA SER A 167 -7.79 4.01 -16.69
C SER A 167 -7.92 2.49 -16.72
N VAL A 168 -9.16 2.02 -16.88
CA VAL A 168 -9.49 0.61 -17.09
C VAL A 168 -10.16 0.43 -18.45
N ASP A 169 -9.83 -0.63 -19.16
CA ASP A 169 -10.56 -1.08 -20.34
C ASP A 169 -11.77 -1.89 -19.91
N ALA A 170 -12.96 -1.27 -19.98
CA ALA A 170 -14.22 -1.88 -19.61
C ALA A 170 -14.65 -3.05 -20.51
N LYS A 171 -13.98 -3.27 -21.65
CA LYS A 171 -14.24 -4.42 -22.53
C LYS A 171 -13.57 -5.70 -22.02
N GLN A 172 -12.58 -5.59 -21.14
CA GLN A 172 -11.93 -6.74 -20.53
C GLN A 172 -12.67 -7.14 -19.25
N SER A 173 -13.03 -8.43 -19.16
CA SER A 173 -13.68 -8.99 -17.98
C SER A 173 -12.71 -9.17 -16.81
N ALA A 174 -11.44 -9.46 -17.10
CA ALA A 174 -10.40 -9.57 -16.10
C ALA A 174 -9.84 -8.19 -15.70
N PHE A 175 -9.36 -8.10 -14.47
CA PHE A 175 -8.73 -6.88 -13.95
C PHE A 175 -7.62 -6.40 -14.87
N ASN A 176 -7.67 -5.11 -15.20
CA ASN A 176 -6.66 -4.43 -15.97
C ASN A 176 -6.57 -2.98 -15.48
N LEU A 177 -5.39 -2.39 -15.60
CA LEU A 177 -5.10 -1.03 -15.17
C LEU A 177 -4.03 -0.45 -16.08
N SER A 178 -4.25 0.75 -16.58
CA SER A 178 -3.23 1.49 -17.35
C SER A 178 -2.96 2.84 -16.70
N ASN A 179 -1.72 3.31 -16.84
CA ASN A 179 -1.30 4.66 -16.47
C ASN A 179 -1.50 5.02 -14.98
N ALA A 180 -1.40 4.02 -14.09
CA ALA A 180 -1.21 4.27 -12.67
C ALA A 180 0.23 4.76 -12.43
N LYS A 181 0.47 5.40 -11.29
CA LYS A 181 1.82 5.71 -10.82
C LYS A 181 2.12 4.97 -9.53
N ILE A 182 3.34 4.46 -9.43
CA ILE A 182 3.89 3.83 -8.25
C ILE A 182 5.18 4.55 -7.86
N SER A 183 5.34 4.80 -6.56
CA SER A 183 6.55 5.37 -5.97
C SER A 183 6.94 4.57 -4.74
N TYR A 184 8.24 4.50 -4.48
CA TYR A 184 8.81 3.96 -3.26
C TYR A 184 9.44 5.09 -2.45
N LEU A 185 9.00 5.25 -1.22
CA LEU A 185 9.51 6.25 -0.29
C LEU A 185 10.15 5.51 0.89
N ASP A 186 11.37 5.91 1.22
CA ASP A 186 12.19 5.30 2.26
C ASP A 186 12.40 6.31 3.41
N THR A 187 13.06 5.89 4.48
CA THR A 187 13.24 6.70 5.70
C THR A 187 13.66 8.14 5.41
N GLY A 188 13.03 9.07 6.13
CA GLY A 188 13.26 10.51 6.03
C GLY A 188 12.52 11.19 4.87
N ASP A 189 11.98 10.44 3.91
CA ASP A 189 11.21 11.01 2.82
C ASP A 189 9.89 11.58 3.33
N LYS A 190 9.47 12.69 2.71
CA LYS A 190 8.21 13.36 3.01
C LYS A 190 7.34 13.48 1.78
N PHE A 191 6.03 13.36 1.98
CA PHE A 191 5.03 13.50 0.93
C PHE A 191 3.85 14.36 1.39
N ASP A 192 3.58 15.44 0.68
CA ASP A 192 2.40 16.29 0.93
C ASP A 192 1.18 15.70 0.19
N LEU A 193 0.20 15.20 0.95
CA LEU A 193 -0.99 14.54 0.38
C LEU A 193 -1.91 15.50 -0.39
N VAL A 194 -1.81 16.80 -0.15
CA VAL A 194 -2.64 17.83 -0.81
C VAL A 194 -1.96 18.28 -2.10
N LYS A 195 -0.68 18.66 -2.02
CA LYS A 195 0.11 19.13 -3.16
C LYS A 195 0.60 18.01 -4.06
N LYS A 196 0.57 16.77 -3.57
CA LYS A 196 1.14 15.57 -4.21
C LYS A 196 2.62 15.76 -4.55
N GLN A 197 3.38 16.30 -3.59
CA GLN A 197 4.78 16.63 -3.77
C GLN A 197 5.67 15.81 -2.84
N LEU A 198 6.69 15.17 -3.41
CA LEU A 198 7.77 14.50 -2.70
C LEU A 198 8.83 15.52 -2.25
N THR A 199 9.32 15.36 -1.03
CA THR A 199 10.57 15.94 -0.53
C THR A 199 11.44 14.80 -0.02
N PRO A 200 12.52 14.43 -0.74
CA PRO A 200 13.43 13.38 -0.29
C PRO A 200 14.10 13.73 1.04
N ALA A 201 14.59 12.72 1.75
CA ALA A 201 15.44 12.91 2.92
C ALA A 201 16.66 13.78 2.58
N ALA A 202 17.12 14.60 3.54
CA ALA A 202 18.14 15.62 3.30
C ALA A 202 19.52 15.05 2.93
N ASP A 203 19.80 13.80 3.29
CA ASP A 203 21.01 13.07 2.96
C ASP A 203 20.97 12.38 1.58
N LYS A 204 19.81 12.37 0.91
CA LYS A 204 19.65 11.73 -0.39
C LYS A 204 19.98 12.69 -1.53
N GLU A 205 20.83 12.23 -2.43
CA GLU A 205 21.20 12.94 -3.65
C GLU A 205 20.36 12.47 -4.83
N ALA A 206 20.05 13.37 -5.75
CA ALA A 206 19.31 13.04 -6.97
C ALA A 206 20.20 12.19 -7.91
N LEU A 207 19.65 11.10 -8.43
CA LEU A 207 20.32 10.25 -9.41
C LEU A 207 20.37 10.95 -10.78
N ASP A 208 21.53 10.90 -11.44
CA ASP A 208 21.68 11.31 -12.83
C ASP A 208 21.22 10.16 -13.74
N ILE A 209 19.92 10.14 -14.07
CA ILE A 209 19.32 9.11 -14.93
C ILE A 209 19.92 9.07 -16.35
N SER A 210 20.71 10.08 -16.76
CA SER A 210 21.44 10.07 -18.03
C SER A 210 22.74 9.25 -17.97
N LYS A 211 23.21 8.94 -16.75
CA LYS A 211 24.40 8.13 -16.46
C LYS A 211 24.04 7.00 -15.49
N PRO A 212 23.15 6.08 -15.89
CA PRO A 212 22.67 5.03 -15.02
C PRO A 212 23.80 4.09 -14.60
N TYR A 213 23.75 3.63 -13.35
CA TYR A 213 24.68 2.64 -12.82
C TYR A 213 24.47 1.25 -13.46
N PHE A 214 23.20 0.86 -13.69
CA PHE A 214 22.85 -0.43 -14.27
C PHE A 214 22.66 -0.38 -15.78
N SER A 215 22.98 -1.48 -16.47
CA SER A 215 22.72 -1.64 -17.91
C SER A 215 22.17 -3.00 -18.30
N THR A 216 22.12 -3.95 -17.36
CA THR A 216 21.66 -5.30 -17.64
C THR A 216 20.14 -5.33 -17.65
N PRO A 217 19.50 -5.91 -18.69
CA PRO A 217 18.06 -6.04 -18.69
C PRO A 217 17.56 -6.89 -17.52
N ARG A 218 16.46 -6.46 -16.88
CA ARG A 218 15.82 -7.19 -15.77
C ARG A 218 14.41 -7.66 -16.14
N PHE A 219 14.02 -8.73 -15.46
CA PHE A 219 12.70 -9.33 -15.50
C PHE A 219 12.43 -10.00 -14.16
N PHE A 220 11.22 -9.81 -13.62
CA PHE A 220 10.84 -10.33 -12.30
C PHE A 220 9.77 -11.42 -12.49
N PRO A 221 10.11 -12.71 -12.35
CA PRO A 221 9.13 -13.79 -12.53
C PRO A 221 8.09 -13.84 -11.40
N ASP A 222 8.38 -13.23 -10.25
CA ASP A 222 7.42 -13.05 -9.16
C ASP A 222 7.55 -11.62 -8.61
N ILE A 223 6.69 -10.72 -9.09
CA ILE A 223 6.66 -9.32 -8.66
C ILE A 223 5.95 -9.12 -7.32
N LEU A 224 5.21 -10.13 -6.85
CA LEU A 224 4.52 -10.09 -5.56
C LEU A 224 5.38 -10.68 -4.44
N GLY A 225 6.53 -11.25 -4.79
CA GLY A 225 7.52 -11.75 -3.85
C GLY A 225 8.07 -10.68 -2.93
N ASN A 226 8.68 -11.13 -1.83
CA ASN A 226 9.35 -10.27 -0.87
C ASN A 226 10.39 -9.37 -1.57
N THR A 227 10.35 -8.07 -1.29
CA THR A 227 11.17 -6.98 -1.87
C THR A 227 11.13 -6.80 -3.39
N ALA A 228 10.56 -7.73 -4.15
CA ALA A 228 10.66 -7.76 -5.61
C ALA A 228 10.24 -6.45 -6.29
N VAL A 229 9.16 -5.80 -5.83
CA VAL A 229 8.73 -4.51 -6.38
C VAL A 229 9.71 -3.37 -6.09
N VAL A 230 10.35 -3.37 -4.92
CA VAL A 230 11.34 -2.34 -4.55
C VAL A 230 12.63 -2.58 -5.33
N ASP A 231 13.10 -3.82 -5.38
CA ASP A 231 14.29 -4.20 -6.17
C ASP A 231 14.10 -3.84 -7.65
N LEU A 232 12.90 -4.04 -8.18
CA LEU A 232 12.53 -3.62 -9.54
C LEU A 232 12.59 -2.10 -9.68
N LEU A 233 11.98 -1.34 -8.77
CA LEU A 233 11.91 0.11 -8.86
C LEU A 233 13.29 0.77 -8.74
N GLN A 234 14.14 0.26 -7.84
CA GLN A 234 15.52 0.70 -7.66
C GLN A 234 16.36 0.42 -8.91
N ASP A 235 16.28 -0.79 -9.46
CA ASP A 235 16.97 -1.12 -10.70
C ASP A 235 16.45 -0.23 -11.84
N LEU A 236 15.13 -0.17 -12.08
CA LEU A 236 14.53 0.59 -13.18
C LEU A 236 14.93 2.08 -13.16
N ILE A 237 14.96 2.72 -12.00
CA ILE A 237 15.24 4.17 -11.95
C ILE A 237 16.68 4.49 -12.35
N ASP A 238 17.62 3.58 -12.05
CA ASP A 238 19.07 3.73 -12.26
C ASP A 238 19.62 2.77 -13.33
N ASN A 239 18.77 2.33 -14.26
CA ASN A 239 19.15 1.45 -15.37
C ASN A 239 19.03 2.14 -16.74
N LYS A 240 19.78 1.66 -17.74
CA LYS A 240 19.57 2.02 -19.16
C LYS A 240 18.22 1.56 -19.68
N GLN A 241 17.68 0.45 -19.18
CA GLN A 241 16.35 -0.03 -19.54
C GLN A 241 15.28 0.92 -19.00
N GLU A 242 14.36 1.37 -19.86
CA GLU A 242 13.29 2.31 -19.48
C GLU A 242 12.00 1.64 -19.04
N LYS A 243 11.90 0.32 -19.22
CA LYS A 243 10.70 -0.47 -18.91
C LYS A 243 11.09 -1.86 -18.43
N VAL A 244 10.61 -2.26 -17.25
CA VAL A 244 10.81 -3.62 -16.69
C VAL A 244 9.46 -4.31 -16.52
N LEU A 245 9.45 -5.62 -16.76
CA LEU A 245 8.26 -6.45 -16.59
C LEU A 245 8.40 -7.31 -15.33
N GLY A 246 7.30 -7.41 -14.59
CA GLY A 246 7.09 -8.32 -13.48
C GLY A 246 5.88 -9.22 -13.75
N LEU A 247 5.95 -10.50 -13.38
CA LEU A 247 4.82 -11.42 -13.48
C LEU A 247 4.26 -11.75 -12.10
N ALA A 248 2.96 -11.99 -12.06
CA ALA A 248 2.27 -12.53 -10.90
C ALA A 248 1.35 -13.65 -11.36
N PHE A 249 1.57 -14.87 -10.86
CA PHE A 249 0.77 -16.03 -11.22
C PHE A 249 0.73 -17.03 -10.07
N ALA A 250 -0.31 -17.86 -10.05
CA ALA A 250 -0.42 -18.90 -9.05
C ALA A 250 0.73 -19.91 -9.22
N GLU A 251 1.17 -20.53 -8.12
CA GLU A 251 2.21 -21.56 -8.20
C GLU A 251 1.85 -22.62 -9.26
N PRO A 252 2.79 -22.95 -10.16
CA PRO A 252 2.53 -23.94 -11.18
C PRO A 252 2.18 -25.29 -10.56
N ARG A 253 0.93 -25.74 -10.74
CA ARG A 253 0.54 -27.08 -10.30
C ARG A 253 1.23 -28.12 -11.19
N LEU A 254 2.15 -28.88 -10.61
CA LEU A 254 2.86 -29.96 -11.31
C LEU A 254 1.85 -30.92 -11.96
N GLY A 255 2.02 -31.17 -13.26
CA GLY A 255 1.17 -32.08 -14.03
C GLY A 255 -0.10 -31.46 -14.64
N THR A 256 -0.37 -30.16 -14.46
CA THR A 256 -1.49 -29.50 -15.16
C THR A 256 -1.08 -29.00 -16.54
N THR A 257 -1.89 -29.28 -17.55
CA THR A 257 -1.73 -28.77 -18.93
C THR A 257 -2.58 -27.53 -19.20
N LEU A 258 -3.33 -27.05 -18.19
CA LEU A 258 -4.18 -25.88 -18.31
C LEU A 258 -3.35 -24.60 -18.24
N GLU A 259 -3.68 -23.65 -19.11
CA GLU A 259 -3.13 -22.30 -19.03
C GLU A 259 -3.47 -21.69 -17.68
N GLN A 260 -2.50 -21.00 -17.09
CA GLN A 260 -2.67 -20.36 -15.80
C GLN A 260 -2.93 -18.89 -16.00
N ALA A 261 -4.07 -18.42 -15.51
CA ALA A 261 -4.35 -16.99 -15.47
C ALA A 261 -3.37 -16.32 -14.51
N GLY A 262 -2.80 -15.21 -14.95
CA GLY A 262 -1.91 -14.38 -14.17
C GLY A 262 -1.99 -12.93 -14.62
N PHE A 263 -1.06 -12.14 -14.13
CA PHE A 263 -0.96 -10.72 -14.46
C PHE A 263 0.48 -10.38 -14.83
N GLU A 264 0.63 -9.58 -15.88
CA GLU A 264 1.88 -8.86 -16.16
C GLU A 264 1.75 -7.46 -15.57
N PHE A 265 2.74 -7.08 -14.77
CA PHE A 265 2.97 -5.74 -14.27
C PHE A 265 4.08 -5.11 -15.10
N SER A 266 3.75 -4.04 -15.80
CA SER A 266 4.69 -3.27 -16.62
C SER A 266 5.03 -1.97 -15.90
N PHE A 267 6.30 -1.77 -15.58
CA PHE A 267 6.81 -0.57 -14.96
C PHE A 267 7.65 0.19 -15.97
N SER A 268 7.43 1.50 -16.11
CA SER A 268 8.20 2.32 -17.05
C SER A 268 8.51 3.70 -16.49
N ARG A 269 9.70 4.21 -16.81
CA ARG A 269 10.06 5.60 -16.50
C ARG A 269 9.23 6.55 -17.35
N THR A 270 8.87 7.67 -16.75
CA THR A 270 8.24 8.82 -17.42
C THR A 270 9.15 10.04 -17.27
N PRO A 271 8.89 11.15 -17.99
CA PRO A 271 9.62 12.40 -17.80
C PRO A 271 9.53 12.96 -16.37
N GLU A 272 8.53 12.56 -15.59
CA GLU A 272 8.35 12.92 -14.18
C GLU A 272 9.04 11.96 -13.21
N SER A 273 9.57 10.82 -13.68
CA SER A 273 10.25 9.86 -12.81
C SER A 273 11.53 10.46 -12.24
N ARG A 274 11.74 10.30 -10.93
CA ARG A 274 12.96 10.76 -10.23
C ARG A 274 13.47 9.67 -9.31
N GLY A 275 14.78 9.56 -9.19
CA GLY A 275 15.45 8.67 -8.26
C GLY A 275 16.33 9.47 -7.31
N TYR A 276 16.40 9.05 -6.06
CA TYR A 276 17.32 9.60 -5.07
C TYR A 276 18.00 8.48 -4.31
N PHE A 277 19.24 8.70 -3.90
CA PHE A 277 20.07 7.70 -3.26
C PHE A 277 20.88 8.29 -2.11
N SER A 278 21.06 7.51 -1.04
CA SER A 278 21.98 7.79 0.05
C SER A 278 22.62 6.50 0.54
N ALA A 279 23.91 6.58 0.89
CA ALA A 279 24.63 5.55 1.63
C ALA A 279 24.98 6.00 3.07
N ALA A 280 24.49 7.17 3.49
CA ALA A 280 24.96 7.87 4.70
C ALA A 280 24.63 7.14 6.01
N LEU A 281 23.59 6.32 6.02
CA LEU A 281 23.11 5.59 7.21
C LEU A 281 23.67 4.16 7.31
N GLY A 282 24.72 3.84 6.53
CA GLY A 282 25.35 2.51 6.54
C GLY A 282 24.59 1.44 5.75
N GLY A 283 23.56 1.83 5.00
CA GLY A 283 22.84 1.02 4.03
C GLY A 283 22.50 1.82 2.78
N GLU A 284 22.03 1.13 1.73
CA GLU A 284 21.60 1.75 0.47
C GLU A 284 20.13 2.19 0.57
N ASN A 285 19.90 3.47 0.82
CA ASN A 285 18.58 4.06 0.90
C ASN A 285 18.19 4.68 -0.44
N TYR A 286 17.03 4.27 -0.97
CA TYR A 286 16.53 4.73 -2.26
C TYR A 286 15.17 5.39 -2.12
N THR A 287 14.94 6.41 -2.95
CA THR A 287 13.61 6.96 -3.20
C THR A 287 13.34 6.86 -4.69
N VAL A 288 12.21 6.28 -5.06
CA VAL A 288 11.78 6.18 -6.45
C VAL A 288 10.44 6.87 -6.60
N TRP A 289 10.39 7.87 -7.47
CA TRP A 289 9.24 8.74 -7.63
C TRP A 289 8.63 8.59 -9.02
N ASN A 290 7.29 8.53 -9.09
CA ASN A 290 6.49 8.62 -10.32
C ASN A 290 6.91 7.64 -11.43
N VAL A 291 7.04 6.36 -11.11
CA VAL A 291 7.15 5.31 -12.14
C VAL A 291 5.75 4.96 -12.63
N ARG A 292 5.56 4.84 -13.95
CA ARG A 292 4.29 4.38 -14.52
C ARG A 292 4.12 2.89 -14.27
N LEU A 293 2.92 2.50 -13.85
CA LEU A 293 2.48 1.12 -13.64
C LEU A 293 1.28 0.82 -14.54
N ASP A 294 1.41 -0.25 -15.33
CA ASP A 294 0.29 -0.88 -16.04
C ASP A 294 0.17 -2.34 -15.57
N VAL A 295 -1.05 -2.85 -15.43
CA VAL A 295 -1.36 -4.23 -15.06
C VAL A 295 -2.31 -4.80 -16.10
N ARG A 296 -1.95 -5.94 -16.69
CA ARG A 296 -2.79 -6.62 -17.68
C ARG A 296 -2.91 -8.11 -17.38
N PRO A 297 -4.08 -8.71 -17.63
CA PRO A 297 -4.25 -10.15 -17.49
C PRO A 297 -3.44 -10.86 -18.59
N ILE A 298 -2.86 -12.01 -18.23
CA ILE A 298 -2.12 -12.86 -19.15
C ILE A 298 -2.49 -14.33 -18.94
N LEU A 299 -2.22 -15.15 -19.94
CA LEU A 299 -2.29 -16.61 -19.87
C LEU A 299 -0.87 -17.17 -19.96
N LEU A 300 -0.44 -17.86 -18.91
CA LEU A 300 0.86 -18.52 -18.88
C LEU A 300 0.75 -19.93 -19.43
N LYS A 301 1.68 -20.26 -20.32
CA LYS A 301 1.78 -21.61 -20.89
C LYS A 301 2.25 -22.60 -19.81
N PRO A 302 1.79 -23.87 -19.87
CA PRO A 302 1.96 -24.84 -18.78
C PRO A 302 3.41 -25.19 -18.44
N SER A 303 4.36 -24.94 -19.34
CA SER A 303 5.79 -25.17 -19.12
C SER A 303 6.59 -23.90 -19.37
N LEU A 304 7.15 -23.34 -18.29
CA LEU A 304 8.11 -22.22 -18.36
C LEU A 304 9.43 -22.64 -19.01
N TYR A 305 9.73 -23.94 -19.02
CA TYR A 305 10.95 -24.52 -19.57
C TYR A 305 10.64 -25.84 -20.29
N ARG A 306 11.53 -26.26 -21.17
CA ARG A 306 11.50 -27.59 -21.82
C ARG A 306 12.82 -28.30 -21.51
N TYR A 307 12.76 -29.56 -21.10
CA TYR A 307 13.96 -30.40 -20.97
C TYR A 307 14.66 -30.49 -22.32
N ARG A 308 15.99 -30.35 -22.30
CA ARG A 308 16.83 -30.58 -23.48
C ARG A 308 17.14 -32.06 -23.61
#